data_AF-A0A4Z0PJF3-F1
#
_entry.id   AF-A0A4Z0PJF3-F1
#
_cell.length_a   1.000
_cell.length_b   1.000
_cell.length_c   1.000
_cell.angle_alpha   90.00
_cell.angle_beta   90.00
_cell.angle_gamma   90.00
#
_symmetry.space_group_name_H-M   'P 1'
#
loop_
_entity.id
_entity.type
_entity.pdbx_description
1 polymer ?
#
loop_
_entity_poly.entity_id
_entity_poly.type
_entity_poly.pdbx_seq_one_letter_code
_entity_poly.pdbx_strand_id
1 'polypeptide(L)'
;MNEAQRARDAYVIHLADPYLVAAEAVTLDFMLDERARELAGGQLRWFDLKHTKKLVERVRANNPEAGASIQDYHTVRPIPQRQLDAITNKGAILQNREYR
;
A
#
# COMPACT_ATOMS: atom_id res chain seq x y z
N MET A 1 -10.54 -36.47 -24.54
CA MET A 1 -10.78 -35.00 -24.60
C MET A 1 -11.14 -34.65 -26.04
N ASN A 2 -12.33 -34.07 -26.27
CA ASN A 2 -12.77 -33.72 -27.62
C ASN A 2 -12.07 -32.44 -28.13
N GLU A 3 -12.12 -32.19 -29.43
CA GLU A 3 -11.43 -31.08 -30.10
C GLU A 3 -11.90 -29.70 -29.60
N ALA A 4 -13.20 -29.56 -29.32
CA ALA A 4 -13.78 -28.35 -28.73
C ALA A 4 -13.23 -28.05 -27.33
N GLN A 5 -12.97 -29.07 -26.51
CA GLN A 5 -12.36 -28.91 -25.19
C GLN A 5 -10.89 -28.48 -25.32
N ARG A 6 -10.14 -29.07 -26.26
CA ARG A 6 -8.74 -28.66 -26.52
C ARG A 6 -8.63 -27.20 -26.95
N ALA A 7 -9.53 -26.74 -27.81
CA ALA A 7 -9.57 -25.35 -28.26
C ALA A 7 -9.90 -24.38 -27.11
N ARG A 8 -10.81 -24.77 -26.21
CA ARG A 8 -11.13 -24.00 -24.99
C ARG A 8 -9.95 -23.93 -24.03
N ASP A 9 -9.31 -25.06 -23.75
CA ASP A 9 -8.17 -25.12 -22.83
C ASP A 9 -7.00 -24.29 -23.36
N ALA A 10 -6.70 -24.37 -24.66
CA ALA A 10 -5.66 -23.56 -25.31
C ALA A 10 -5.95 -22.05 -25.24
N TYR A 11 -7.22 -21.65 -25.43
CA TYR A 11 -7.63 -20.26 -25.30
C TYR A 11 -7.47 -19.75 -23.86
N VAL A 12 -7.86 -20.56 -22.87
CA VAL A 12 -7.68 -20.22 -21.44
C VAL A 12 -6.20 -20.10 -21.09
N ILE A 13 -5.36 -21.02 -21.55
CA ILE A 13 -3.91 -20.97 -21.32
C ILE A 13 -3.30 -19.72 -21.95
N HIS A 14 -3.64 -19.40 -23.21
CA HIS A 14 -3.09 -18.22 -23.90
C HIS A 14 -3.48 -16.91 -23.23
N LEU A 15 -4.71 -16.83 -22.70
CA LEU A 15 -5.16 -15.68 -21.90
C LEU A 15 -4.47 -15.58 -20.54
N ALA A 16 -4.09 -16.72 -19.94
CA ALA A 16 -3.44 -16.78 -18.64
C ALA A 16 -1.92 -16.59 -18.71
N ASP A 17 -1.29 -16.86 -19.87
CA ASP A 17 0.15 -16.76 -20.09
C ASP A 17 0.77 -15.41 -19.68
N PRO A 18 0.19 -14.24 -20.01
CA PRO A 18 0.72 -12.96 -19.53
C PRO A 18 0.57 -12.75 -18.01
N TYR A 19 -0.23 -13.58 -17.32
CA TYR A 19 -0.45 -13.53 -15.87
C TYR A 19 0.25 -14.67 -15.12
N LEU A 20 0.92 -15.59 -15.81
CA LEU A 20 1.76 -16.61 -15.18
C LEU A 20 3.06 -15.96 -14.71
N VAL A 21 3.23 -15.88 -13.39
CA VAL A 21 4.47 -15.40 -12.76
C VAL A 21 5.16 -16.56 -12.05
N ALA A 22 6.48 -16.64 -12.19
CA ALA A 22 7.27 -17.63 -11.46
C ALA A 22 7.16 -17.38 -9.95
N ALA A 23 7.08 -18.43 -9.14
CA ALA A 23 6.80 -18.29 -7.71
C ALA A 23 7.85 -17.42 -6.99
N GLU A 24 9.11 -17.52 -7.41
CA GLU A 24 10.23 -16.71 -6.93
C GLU A 24 10.12 -15.21 -7.25
N ALA A 25 9.33 -14.83 -8.27
CA ALA A 25 9.09 -13.44 -8.62
C ALA A 25 8.04 -12.77 -7.71
N VAL A 26 7.28 -13.56 -6.94
CA VAL A 26 6.25 -13.07 -6.00
C VAL A 26 6.91 -12.54 -4.73
N THR A 27 7.56 -11.39 -4.84
CA THR A 27 8.16 -10.66 -3.73
C THR A 27 7.15 -9.72 -3.05
N LEU A 28 7.49 -9.19 -1.87
CA LEU A 28 6.67 -8.15 -1.23
C LEU A 28 6.46 -6.95 -2.15
N ASP A 29 7.50 -6.55 -2.90
CA ASP A 29 7.42 -5.42 -3.80
C ASP A 29 6.47 -5.70 -4.97
N PHE A 30 6.52 -6.91 -5.53
CA PHE A 30 5.56 -7.38 -6.53
C PHE A 30 4.11 -7.34 -6.00
N MET A 31 3.86 -7.91 -4.81
CA MET A 31 2.52 -7.89 -4.20
C MET A 31 2.01 -6.46 -3.96
N LEU A 32 2.89 -5.55 -3.53
CA LEU A 32 2.53 -4.15 -3.31
C LEU A 32 2.26 -3.39 -4.61
N ASP A 33 2.88 -3.78 -5.73
CA ASP A 33 2.64 -3.17 -7.04
C ASP A 33 1.33 -3.67 -7.65
N GLU A 34 1.02 -4.97 -7.54
CA GLU A 34 -0.27 -5.53 -7.94
C GLU A 34 -1.42 -4.90 -7.14
N ARG A 35 -1.30 -4.82 -5.81
CA ARG A 35 -2.30 -4.15 -4.96
C ARG A 35 -2.49 -2.68 -5.31
N ALA A 36 -1.43 -1.99 -5.72
CA ALA A 36 -1.53 -0.59 -6.14
C ALA A 36 -2.33 -0.43 -7.43
N ARG A 37 -2.17 -1.34 -8.39
CA ARG A 37 -2.91 -1.33 -9.65
C ARG A 37 -4.38 -1.70 -9.47
N GLU A 38 -4.65 -2.76 -8.73
CA GLU A 38 -6.01 -3.27 -8.54
C GLU A 38 -6.85 -2.35 -7.65
N LEU A 39 -6.27 -1.81 -6.58
CA LEU A 39 -6.99 -1.06 -5.55
C LEU A 39 -6.70 0.44 -5.60
N ALA A 40 -6.26 0.95 -6.76
CA ALA A 40 -6.08 2.37 -6.99
C ALA A 40 -7.38 3.14 -6.69
N GLY A 41 -7.28 4.23 -5.93
CA GLY A 41 -8.45 5.00 -5.50
C GLY A 41 -9.23 4.40 -4.32
N GLY A 42 -8.96 3.16 -3.91
CA GLY A 42 -9.64 2.48 -2.79
C GLY A 42 -9.22 2.93 -1.39
N GLN A 43 -8.39 3.98 -1.26
CA GLN A 43 -7.89 4.54 0.01
C GLN A 43 -7.08 3.58 0.91
N LEU A 44 -6.61 2.44 0.38
CA LEU A 44 -5.85 1.43 1.12
C LEU A 44 -4.32 1.65 1.07
N ARG A 45 -3.83 2.40 0.07
CA ARG A 45 -2.39 2.49 -0.24
C ARG A 45 -1.54 2.91 0.95
N TRP A 46 -1.99 3.88 1.74
CA TRP A 46 -1.24 4.35 2.90
C TRP A 46 -1.10 3.27 3.97
N PHE A 47 -2.16 2.48 4.22
CA PHE A 47 -2.14 1.40 5.21
C PHE A 47 -1.22 0.26 4.77
N ASP A 48 -1.33 -0.17 3.52
CA ASP A 48 -0.48 -1.20 2.91
C ASP A 48 1.00 -0.86 3.06
N LEU A 49 1.37 0.35 2.65
CA LEU A 49 2.75 0.79 2.70
C LEU A 49 3.27 1.02 4.12
N LYS A 50 2.41 1.49 5.03
CA LYS A 50 2.78 1.69 6.44
C LYS A 50 3.07 0.35 7.11
N HIS A 51 2.17 -0.63 6.99
CA HIS A 51 2.31 -1.90 7.74
C HIS A 51 3.50 -2.72 7.23
N THR A 52 3.84 -2.58 5.94
CA THR A 52 5.01 -3.21 5.31
C THR A 52 6.31 -2.45 5.51
N LYS A 53 6.27 -1.28 6.18
CA LYS A 53 7.41 -0.37 6.36
C LYS A 53 8.01 0.16 5.05
N LYS A 54 7.20 0.19 3.98
CA LYS A 54 7.59 0.68 2.64
C LYS A 54 7.11 2.11 2.33
N LEU A 55 6.34 2.74 3.23
CA LEU A 55 5.73 4.05 3.02
C LEU A 55 6.72 5.13 2.61
N VAL A 56 7.74 5.38 3.43
CA VAL A 56 8.64 6.53 3.21
C VAL A 56 9.44 6.35 1.93
N GLU A 57 10.06 5.17 1.77
CA GLU A 57 10.83 4.79 0.57
C GLU A 57 10.01 4.98 -0.72
N ARG A 58 8.80 4.41 -0.76
CA ARG A 58 7.98 4.43 -1.98
C ARG A 58 7.31 5.77 -2.25
N VAL A 59 6.97 6.55 -1.21
CA VAL A 59 6.45 7.91 -1.39
C VAL A 59 7.55 8.83 -1.92
N ARG A 60 8.77 8.76 -1.39
CA ARG A 60 9.91 9.53 -1.91
C ARG A 60 10.21 9.19 -3.37
N ALA A 61 10.16 7.91 -3.73
CA ALA A 61 10.49 7.45 -5.08
C ALA A 61 9.40 7.77 -6.13
N ASN A 62 8.12 7.67 -5.75
CA ASN A 62 7.03 7.60 -6.74
C ASN A 62 5.97 8.70 -6.60
N ASN A 63 6.03 9.55 -5.57
CA ASN A 63 5.05 10.63 -5.37
C ASN A 63 5.73 12.00 -5.50
N PRO A 64 5.59 12.71 -6.63
CA PRO A 64 6.23 14.00 -6.84
C PRO A 64 5.72 15.10 -5.90
N GLU A 65 4.49 15.00 -5.40
CA GLU A 65 3.87 16.00 -4.54
C GLU A 65 4.30 15.83 -3.07
N ALA A 66 4.29 14.60 -2.57
CA ALA A 66 4.58 14.28 -1.18
C ALA A 66 6.03 13.83 -0.93
N GLY A 67 6.78 13.47 -1.99
CA GLY A 67 8.10 12.88 -1.86
C GLY A 67 9.11 13.80 -1.16
N ALA A 68 9.03 15.10 -1.40
CA ALA A 68 9.90 16.09 -0.75
C ALA A 68 9.50 16.40 0.71
N SER A 69 8.23 16.19 1.07
CA SER A 69 7.69 16.58 2.37
C SER A 69 7.54 15.42 3.35
N ILE A 70 7.53 14.17 2.87
CA ILE A 70 7.37 12.98 3.70
C ILE A 70 8.56 12.78 4.66
N GLN A 71 8.25 12.76 5.95
CA GLN A 71 9.19 12.48 7.03
C GLN A 71 9.00 11.07 7.57
N ASP A 72 10.01 10.55 8.26
CA ASP A 72 10.00 9.17 8.75
C ASP A 72 8.88 8.92 9.78
N TYR A 73 8.47 9.96 10.51
CA TYR A 73 7.37 9.91 11.49
C TYR A 73 5.97 10.00 10.88
N HIS A 74 5.82 10.23 9.57
CA HIS A 74 4.52 10.29 8.88
C HIS A 74 3.84 8.91 8.70
N THR A 75 4.37 7.88 9.35
CA THR A 75 3.70 6.59 9.53
C THR A 75 2.51 6.68 10.51
N VAL A 76 2.43 7.73 11.33
CA VAL A 76 1.26 8.06 12.14
C VAL A 76 0.75 9.44 11.77
N ARG A 77 -0.48 9.78 12.16
CA ARG A 77 -1.08 11.10 11.90
C ARG A 77 -1.06 11.93 13.18
N PRO A 78 -1.01 13.26 13.12
CA PRO A 78 -1.14 14.08 14.31
C PRO A 78 -2.51 13.83 14.96
N ILE A 79 -2.52 13.77 16.28
CA ILE A 79 -3.75 13.79 17.06
C ILE A 79 -4.33 15.20 16.93
N PRO A 80 -5.59 15.35 16.48
CA PRO A 80 -6.25 16.66 16.39
C PRO A 80 -6.18 17.45 17.71
N GLN A 81 -5.71 18.71 17.65
CA GLN A 81 -5.54 19.54 18.84
C GLN A 81 -6.82 19.67 19.67
N ARG A 82 -7.99 19.82 19.01
CA ARG A 82 -9.30 19.86 19.68
C ARG A 82 -9.59 18.64 20.57
N GLN A 83 -9.01 17.48 20.25
CA GLN A 83 -9.16 16.27 21.06
C GLN A 83 -8.21 16.31 22.27
N LEU A 84 -6.98 16.80 22.09
CA LEU A 84 -6.03 17.02 23.18
C LEU A 84 -6.47 18.13 24.14
N ASP A 85 -7.22 19.12 23.67
CA ASP A 85 -7.75 20.19 24.52
C ASP A 85 -8.93 19.72 25.39
N ALA A 86 -9.68 18.73 24.90
CA ALA A 86 -10.90 18.22 25.53
C ALA A 86 -10.65 17.18 26.64
N ILE A 87 -9.45 16.59 26.72
CA ILE A 87 -9.13 15.61 27.76
C ILE A 87 -8.93 16.27 29.12
N THR A 88 -9.40 15.60 30.18
CA THR A 88 -9.32 16.11 31.56
C THR A 88 -7.97 15.81 32.21
N ASN A 89 -7.27 14.76 31.77
CA ASN A 89 -5.95 14.35 32.24
C ASN A 89 -4.82 14.91 31.36
N LYS A 90 -4.78 16.25 31.23
CA LYS A 90 -3.76 16.94 30.43
C LYS A 90 -2.35 16.52 30.87
N GLY A 91 -1.51 16.17 29.90
CA GLY A 91 -0.14 15.69 30.12
C GLY A 91 0.04 14.17 30.16
N ALA A 92 -1.04 13.39 30.33
CA ALA A 92 -0.97 11.93 30.25
C ALA A 92 -1.01 11.41 28.80
N ILE A 93 -1.81 12.05 27.95
CA ILE A 93 -1.88 11.78 26.52
C ILE A 93 -1.15 12.91 25.81
N LEU A 94 -0.02 12.57 25.20
CA LEU A 94 0.81 13.50 24.44
C LEU A 94 0.60 13.29 22.94
N GLN A 95 0.97 14.29 22.16
CA GLN A 95 1.01 14.20 20.71
C GLN A 95 1.93 13.05 20.26
N ASN A 96 1.63 12.48 19.09
CA ASN A 96 2.53 11.54 18.45
C ASN A 96 3.92 12.16 18.26
N ARG A 97 4.97 11.35 18.45
CA ARG A 97 6.35 11.81 18.38
C ARG A 97 6.64 12.60 17.09
N GLU A 98 7.41 13.67 17.20
CA GLU A 98 7.75 14.64 16.15
C GLU A 98 6.58 15.51 15.62
N TYR A 99 5.33 15.15 15.91
CA TYR A 99 4.19 16.05 15.68
C TYR A 99 4.07 17.07 16.81
N ARG A 100 3.55 18.25 16.46
CA ARG A 100 3.31 19.37 17.40
C ARG A 100 1.84 19.46 17.78
#